data_AF-A0A7S1FJS8-F1
#
_entry.id   AF-A0A7S1FJS8-F1
#
_cell.length_a   1.000
_cell.length_b   1.000
_cell.length_c   1.000
_cell.angle_alpha   90.00
_cell.angle_beta   90.00
_cell.angle_gamma   90.00
#
_symmetry.space_group_name_H-M   'P 1'
#
loop_
_entity.id
_entity.type
_entity.pdbx_description
1 polymer ?
#
loop_
_entity_poly.entity_id
_entity_poly.type
_entity_poly.pdbx_seq_one_letter_code
_entity_poly.pdbx_strand_id
1 'polypeptide(L)'
;DVDKVVGNAFAFAALKSFKGSVITWGTGDAGGDSRAVQQELARSVQQVACTDRAFAAIKRDGSVVVWGDPTHGGDAMFVRKDLISNVRHVAGTSRAFAATKTSGKVITWGHPEAGGDSVAVEGALAEGVKHIVGNAFAFAAIKNDGSVVAWGEAGHGGDASSVTAQLSSVQKVASTAFAFAAVKHDGSVVTWGSADSGGDSRDVKDALSSEVEQVTGTEGAFAARKRDGTVVVWGDVEYGGDL
;
A
#
# COMPACT_ATOMS: atom_id res chain seq x y z
N ASP A 1 -1.63 6.93 27.91
CA ASP A 1 -0.63 6.15 27.16
C ASP A 1 -1.18 5.80 25.77
N VAL A 2 -0.44 6.22 24.74
CA VAL A 2 -0.70 6.04 23.31
C VAL A 2 0.58 5.48 22.70
N ASP A 3 0.48 4.38 21.96
CA ASP A 3 1.62 3.74 21.29
C ASP A 3 1.85 4.29 19.88
N LYS A 4 0.77 4.48 19.14
CA LYS A 4 0.82 4.89 17.73
C LYS A 4 -0.38 5.75 17.39
N VAL A 5 -0.16 6.81 16.63
CA VAL A 5 -1.20 7.60 15.98
C VAL A 5 -1.11 7.37 14.48
N VAL A 6 -2.25 7.13 13.84
CA VAL A 6 -2.40 6.99 12.39
C VAL A 6 -3.35 8.09 11.95
N GLY A 7 -2.95 8.89 10.97
CA GLY A 7 -3.76 9.96 10.40
C GLY A 7 -4.08 9.66 8.94
N ASN A 8 -5.30 9.98 8.54
CA ASN A 8 -5.65 10.18 7.14
C ASN A 8 -5.80 11.68 6.84
N ALA A 9 -6.33 12.03 5.68
CA ALA A 9 -6.44 13.42 5.25
C ALA A 9 -7.37 14.28 6.14
N PHE A 10 -8.28 13.68 6.93
CA PHE A 10 -9.32 14.42 7.65
C PHE A 10 -9.57 13.97 9.11
N ALA A 11 -8.95 12.89 9.55
CA ALA A 11 -9.18 12.26 10.85
C ALA A 11 -7.94 11.48 11.34
N PHE A 12 -7.95 11.16 12.62
CA PHE A 12 -6.90 10.41 13.31
C PHE A 12 -7.47 9.25 14.12
N ALA A 13 -6.67 8.21 14.27
CA ALA A 13 -6.89 7.09 15.15
C ALA A 13 -5.63 6.85 16.02
N ALA A 14 -5.81 6.74 17.33
CA ALA A 14 -4.72 6.41 18.25
C ALA A 14 -4.91 5.00 18.83
N LEU A 15 -3.89 4.16 18.66
CA LEU A 15 -3.75 2.88 19.32
C LEU A 15 -3.13 3.07 20.71
N LYS A 16 -3.82 2.61 21.75
CA LYS A 16 -3.39 2.70 23.14
C LYS A 16 -2.75 1.40 23.61
N SER A 17 -1.64 1.52 24.35
CA SER A 17 -0.82 0.41 24.85
C SER A 17 -1.58 -0.53 25.77
N PHE A 18 -2.40 0.03 26.66
CA PHE A 18 -3.19 -0.77 27.56
C PHE A 18 -4.37 -1.41 26.82
N LYS A 19 -4.36 -2.75 26.79
CA LYS A 19 -5.35 -3.62 26.14
C LYS A 19 -5.47 -3.49 24.61
N GLY A 20 -4.77 -2.57 23.94
CA GLY A 20 -4.89 -2.37 22.49
C GLY A 20 -6.25 -1.78 22.12
N SER A 21 -6.64 -0.68 22.77
CA SER A 21 -7.87 0.05 22.42
C SER A 21 -7.59 1.16 21.41
N VAL A 22 -8.58 1.51 20.59
CA VAL A 22 -8.48 2.63 19.64
C VAL A 22 -9.45 3.75 20.02
N ILE A 23 -8.96 4.99 19.94
CA ILE A 23 -9.77 6.20 19.99
C ILE A 23 -9.60 6.98 18.70
N THR A 24 -10.65 7.67 18.24
CA THR A 24 -10.62 8.45 17.00
C THR A 24 -11.08 9.88 17.24
N TRP A 25 -10.63 10.80 16.38
CA TRP A 25 -11.08 12.20 16.35
C TRP A 25 -10.88 12.80 14.96
N GLY A 26 -11.52 13.94 14.70
CA GLY A 26 -11.51 14.62 13.40
C GLY A 26 -12.86 14.55 12.70
N THR A 27 -12.87 14.62 11.37
CA THR A 27 -14.10 14.61 10.57
C THR A 27 -14.84 13.28 10.76
N GLY A 28 -16.11 13.34 11.18
CA GLY A 28 -16.92 12.16 11.54
C GLY A 28 -16.94 11.10 10.44
N ASP A 29 -17.37 11.51 9.24
CA ASP A 29 -17.51 10.63 8.07
C ASP A 29 -16.16 10.10 7.56
N ALA A 30 -15.04 10.75 7.88
CA ALA A 30 -13.70 10.29 7.51
C ALA A 30 -13.10 9.28 8.52
N GLY A 31 -13.93 8.76 9.44
CA GLY A 31 -13.54 7.85 10.50
C GLY A 31 -13.17 8.52 11.82
N GLY A 32 -13.38 9.84 11.94
CA GLY A 32 -13.30 10.55 13.21
C GLY A 32 -14.36 10.09 14.21
N ASP A 33 -15.53 9.63 13.72
CA ASP A 33 -16.57 9.00 14.54
C ASP A 33 -16.51 7.47 14.41
N SER A 34 -16.07 6.80 15.48
CA SER A 34 -16.00 5.33 15.54
C SER A 34 -17.07 4.72 16.44
N ARG A 35 -18.14 5.45 16.81
CA ARG A 35 -19.14 4.97 17.78
C ARG A 35 -19.81 3.66 17.37
N ALA A 36 -20.07 3.49 16.07
CA ALA A 36 -20.69 2.29 15.51
C ALA A 36 -19.86 1.01 15.74
N VAL A 37 -18.52 1.14 15.83
CA VAL A 37 -17.59 0.02 15.99
C VAL A 37 -16.82 0.07 17.32
N GLN A 38 -17.22 0.95 18.25
CA GLN A 38 -16.47 1.24 19.47
C GLN A 38 -16.23 -0.01 20.33
N GLN A 39 -17.22 -0.91 20.40
CA GLN A 39 -17.08 -2.15 21.17
C GLN A 39 -16.00 -3.08 20.60
N GLU A 40 -15.87 -3.12 19.28
CA GLU A 40 -14.86 -3.93 18.59
C GLU A 40 -13.46 -3.33 18.73
N LEU A 41 -13.37 -2.00 18.82
CA LEU A 41 -12.15 -1.23 19.01
C LEU A 41 -11.72 -1.08 20.49
N ALA A 42 -12.51 -1.58 21.43
CA ALA A 42 -12.26 -1.40 22.86
C ALA A 42 -11.04 -2.17 23.38
N ARG A 43 -10.55 -3.18 22.64
CA ARG A 43 -9.42 -4.02 23.02
C ARG A 43 -8.90 -4.86 21.85
N SER A 44 -7.71 -5.40 22.04
CA SER A 44 -7.05 -6.37 21.18
C SER A 44 -6.72 -5.86 19.77
N VAL A 45 -6.73 -4.56 19.51
CA VAL A 45 -6.18 -4.00 18.27
C VAL A 45 -4.64 -4.05 18.33
N GLN A 46 -4.01 -4.43 17.22
CA GLN A 46 -2.55 -4.49 17.08
C GLN A 46 -2.03 -3.48 16.05
N GLN A 47 -2.79 -3.23 14.99
CA GLN A 47 -2.41 -2.34 13.90
C GLN A 47 -3.62 -1.57 13.42
N VAL A 48 -3.39 -0.33 13.01
CA VAL A 48 -4.36 0.50 12.28
C VAL A 48 -3.72 0.91 10.96
N ALA A 49 -4.48 0.80 9.88
CA ALA A 49 -4.19 1.32 8.55
C ALA A 49 -5.29 2.31 8.15
N CYS A 50 -5.02 3.15 7.15
CA CYS A 50 -5.97 4.14 6.66
C CYS A 50 -5.91 4.30 5.14
N THR A 51 -7.03 4.75 4.58
CA THR A 51 -7.15 5.44 3.29
C THR A 51 -7.40 6.91 3.59
N ASP A 52 -7.67 7.77 2.60
CA ASP A 52 -7.86 9.21 2.83
C ASP A 52 -9.03 9.54 3.76
N ARG A 53 -10.07 8.68 3.81
CA ARG A 53 -11.30 8.90 4.59
C ARG A 53 -11.82 7.67 5.35
N ALA A 54 -11.02 6.61 5.45
CA ALA A 54 -11.42 5.43 6.21
C ALA A 54 -10.25 4.80 6.96
N PHE A 55 -10.58 3.90 7.89
CA PHE A 55 -9.62 3.14 8.68
C PHE A 55 -9.97 1.66 8.70
N ALA A 56 -8.92 0.85 8.85
CA ALA A 56 -9.02 -0.58 9.10
C ALA A 56 -8.09 -0.96 10.27
N ALA A 57 -8.64 -1.65 11.28
CA ALA A 57 -7.89 -2.11 12.45
C ALA A 57 -7.79 -3.64 12.45
N ILE A 58 -6.57 -4.15 12.57
CA ILE A 58 -6.30 -5.58 12.72
C ILE A 58 -6.27 -5.91 14.22
N LYS A 59 -7.06 -6.90 14.62
CA LYS A 59 -7.10 -7.42 15.99
C LYS A 59 -6.13 -8.60 16.19
N ARG A 60 -5.81 -8.91 17.46
CA ARG A 60 -4.91 -10.01 17.87
C ARG A 60 -5.35 -11.39 17.36
N ASP A 61 -6.64 -11.58 17.10
CA ASP A 61 -7.23 -12.80 16.54
C ASP A 61 -7.16 -12.84 15.00
N GLY A 62 -6.58 -11.83 14.37
CA GLY A 62 -6.49 -11.68 12.92
C GLY A 62 -7.80 -11.24 12.26
N SER A 63 -8.81 -10.79 13.03
CA SER A 63 -10.01 -10.15 12.49
C SER A 63 -9.76 -8.67 12.16
N VAL A 64 -10.51 -8.11 11.20
CA VAL A 64 -10.43 -6.70 10.81
C VAL A 64 -11.73 -5.97 11.13
N VAL A 65 -11.60 -4.80 11.76
CA VAL A 65 -12.69 -3.84 11.99
C VAL A 65 -12.47 -2.65 11.06
N VAL A 66 -13.51 -2.24 10.33
CA VAL A 66 -13.44 -1.18 9.31
C VAL A 66 -14.46 -0.10 9.66
N TRP A 67 -14.10 1.17 9.46
CA TRP A 67 -15.00 2.31 9.66
C TRP A 67 -14.56 3.54 8.85
N GLY A 68 -15.46 4.51 8.72
CA GLY A 68 -15.27 5.74 7.95
C GLY A 68 -16.09 5.73 6.66
N ASP A 69 -15.63 6.48 5.66
CA ASP A 69 -16.37 6.73 4.43
C ASP A 69 -16.46 5.44 3.56
N PRO A 70 -17.67 4.93 3.26
CA PRO A 70 -17.84 3.73 2.45
C PRO A 70 -17.18 3.80 1.07
N THR A 71 -17.16 4.97 0.41
CA THR A 71 -16.56 5.12 -0.93
C THR A 71 -15.03 5.16 -0.88
N HIS A 72 -14.45 5.20 0.32
CA HIS A 72 -13.01 5.14 0.57
C HIS A 72 -12.61 3.86 1.32
N GLY A 73 -13.47 2.83 1.29
CA GLY A 73 -13.19 1.54 1.93
C GLY A 73 -13.62 1.45 3.40
N GLY A 74 -14.43 2.40 3.89
CA GLY A 74 -15.03 2.38 5.23
C GLY A 74 -16.15 1.35 5.42
N ASP A 75 -16.55 0.66 4.35
CA ASP A 75 -17.47 -0.48 4.37
C ASP A 75 -16.81 -1.72 3.72
N ALA A 76 -16.82 -2.83 4.45
CA ALA A 76 -16.28 -4.12 4.03
C ALA A 76 -17.34 -5.23 4.03
N MET A 77 -18.64 -4.90 3.99
CA MET A 77 -19.74 -5.85 4.11
C MET A 77 -19.61 -7.05 3.16
N PHE A 78 -19.23 -6.81 1.90
CA PHE A 78 -19.12 -7.86 0.88
C PHE A 78 -17.95 -8.84 1.11
N VAL A 79 -16.89 -8.39 1.78
CA VAL A 79 -15.70 -9.21 2.09
C VAL A 79 -15.58 -9.57 3.57
N ARG A 80 -16.58 -9.21 4.39
CA ARG A 80 -16.54 -9.37 5.85
C ARG A 80 -16.21 -10.80 6.29
N LYS A 81 -16.73 -11.81 5.58
CA LYS A 81 -16.47 -13.23 5.88
C LYS A 81 -15.01 -13.60 5.72
N ASP A 82 -14.29 -12.99 4.77
CA ASP A 82 -12.87 -13.20 4.58
C ASP A 82 -12.01 -12.46 5.61
N LEU A 83 -12.57 -11.44 6.28
CA LEU A 83 -11.88 -10.57 7.24
C LEU A 83 -12.09 -10.97 8.72
N ILE A 84 -12.78 -12.07 9.02
CA ILE A 84 -13.05 -12.50 10.41
C ILE A 84 -11.84 -13.13 11.11
N SER A 85 -10.79 -13.52 10.38
CA SER A 85 -9.60 -14.16 10.93
C SER A 85 -8.46 -14.24 9.91
N ASN A 86 -7.26 -14.57 10.41
CA ASN A 86 -6.07 -14.86 9.61
C ASN A 86 -5.57 -13.69 8.76
N VAL A 87 -5.98 -12.44 9.01
CA VAL A 87 -5.38 -11.26 8.40
C VAL A 87 -4.13 -10.88 9.18
N ARG A 88 -3.00 -10.66 8.48
CA ARG A 88 -1.71 -10.29 9.08
C ARG A 88 -1.29 -8.85 8.75
N HIS A 89 -1.81 -8.28 7.67
CA HIS A 89 -1.46 -6.95 7.22
C HIS A 89 -2.59 -6.33 6.41
N VAL A 90 -2.71 -5.01 6.45
CA VAL A 90 -3.63 -4.21 5.62
C VAL A 90 -2.84 -3.02 5.09
N ALA A 91 -2.85 -2.87 3.77
CA ALA A 91 -2.34 -1.71 3.05
C ALA A 91 -3.52 -0.89 2.50
N GLY A 92 -3.33 0.41 2.31
CA GLY A 92 -4.33 1.32 1.76
C GLY A 92 -3.78 2.08 0.55
N THR A 93 -4.67 2.40 -0.38
CA THR A 93 -4.53 3.49 -1.35
C THR A 93 -5.33 4.71 -0.86
N SER A 94 -5.57 5.73 -1.68
CA SER A 94 -6.44 6.84 -1.29
C SER A 94 -7.89 6.40 -1.01
N ARG A 95 -8.38 5.34 -1.66
CA ARG A 95 -9.81 4.94 -1.59
C ARG A 95 -10.09 3.44 -1.45
N ALA A 96 -9.07 2.61 -1.36
CA ALA A 96 -9.23 1.16 -1.24
C ALA A 96 -8.23 0.55 -0.25
N PHE A 97 -8.56 -0.65 0.22
CA PHE A 97 -7.69 -1.44 1.08
C PHE A 97 -7.39 -2.79 0.44
N ALA A 98 -6.23 -3.34 0.79
CA ALA A 98 -5.84 -4.70 0.50
C ALA A 98 -5.33 -5.37 1.78
N ALA A 99 -6.02 -6.43 2.22
CA ALA A 99 -5.63 -7.25 3.35
C ALA A 99 -4.87 -8.50 2.88
N THR A 100 -3.71 -8.78 3.46
CA THR A 100 -3.00 -10.03 3.23
C THR A 100 -3.29 -11.02 4.36
N LYS A 101 -3.69 -12.25 4.01
CA LYS A 101 -3.89 -13.34 4.96
C LYS A 101 -2.59 -14.06 5.29
N THR A 102 -2.60 -14.91 6.31
CA THR A 102 -1.45 -15.76 6.69
C THR A 102 -1.05 -16.74 5.60
N SER A 103 -1.98 -17.20 4.75
CA SER A 103 -1.69 -18.00 3.55
C SER A 103 -1.05 -17.21 2.41
N GLY A 104 -1.00 -15.88 2.51
CA GLY A 104 -0.64 -15.00 1.40
C GLY A 104 -1.80 -14.71 0.43
N LYS A 105 -3.04 -15.16 0.70
CA LYS A 105 -4.22 -14.69 -0.04
C LYS A 105 -4.43 -13.20 0.18
N VAL A 106 -4.79 -12.45 -0.86
CA VAL A 106 -5.18 -11.03 -0.75
C VAL A 106 -6.69 -10.87 -0.85
N ILE A 107 -7.24 -10.00 -0.02
CA ILE A 107 -8.65 -9.58 -0.03
C ILE A 107 -8.68 -8.07 -0.22
N THR A 108 -9.40 -7.59 -1.23
CA THR A 108 -9.50 -6.17 -1.59
C THR A 108 -10.91 -5.65 -1.34
N TRP A 109 -11.04 -4.37 -1.00
CA TRP A 109 -12.32 -3.66 -0.92
C TRP A 109 -12.13 -2.15 -1.01
N GLY A 110 -13.22 -1.41 -1.23
CA GLY A 110 -13.23 0.04 -1.44
C GLY A 110 -13.47 0.39 -2.90
N HIS A 111 -12.99 1.56 -3.35
CA HIS A 111 -13.25 2.03 -4.70
C HIS A 111 -12.59 1.12 -5.76
N PRO A 112 -13.34 0.59 -6.75
CA PRO A 112 -12.83 -0.37 -7.72
C PRO A 112 -11.58 0.12 -8.46
N GLU A 113 -11.63 1.33 -9.03
CA GLU A 113 -10.52 1.94 -9.77
C GLU A 113 -9.29 2.22 -8.90
N ALA A 114 -9.46 2.37 -7.58
CA ALA A 114 -8.34 2.58 -6.66
C ALA A 114 -7.72 1.26 -6.15
N GLY A 115 -8.05 0.12 -6.79
CA GLY A 115 -7.59 -1.21 -6.42
C GLY A 115 -8.49 -1.97 -5.45
N GLY A 116 -9.73 -1.49 -5.24
CA GLY A 116 -10.76 -2.19 -4.47
C GLY A 116 -11.36 -3.39 -5.20
N ASP A 117 -11.18 -3.47 -6.53
CA ASP A 117 -11.46 -4.64 -7.36
C ASP A 117 -10.14 -5.23 -7.87
N SER A 118 -9.94 -6.53 -7.62
CA SER A 118 -8.76 -7.28 -8.07
C SER A 118 -9.14 -8.56 -8.82
N VAL A 119 -10.36 -8.66 -9.36
CA VAL A 119 -10.85 -9.86 -10.08
C VAL A 119 -9.93 -10.23 -11.25
N ALA A 120 -9.44 -9.23 -11.99
CA ALA A 120 -8.55 -9.45 -13.13
C ALA A 120 -7.22 -10.16 -12.78
N VAL A 121 -6.80 -10.11 -11.51
CA VAL A 121 -5.55 -10.71 -11.02
C VAL A 121 -5.77 -11.70 -9.87
N GLU A 122 -7.02 -12.14 -9.63
CA GLU A 122 -7.39 -12.93 -8.44
C GLU A 122 -6.57 -14.22 -8.29
N GLY A 123 -6.27 -14.90 -9.42
CA GLY A 123 -5.49 -16.13 -9.42
C GLY A 123 -4.06 -15.91 -8.94
N ALA A 124 -3.47 -14.77 -9.30
CA ALA A 124 -2.12 -14.41 -8.86
C ALA A 124 -2.07 -13.94 -7.40
N LEU A 125 -3.21 -13.54 -6.84
CA LEU A 125 -3.40 -13.08 -5.47
C LEU A 125 -4.00 -14.14 -4.52
N ALA A 126 -4.24 -15.36 -5.01
CA ALA A 126 -4.87 -16.43 -4.25
C ALA A 126 -3.98 -16.94 -3.10
N GLU A 127 -2.66 -16.89 -3.27
CA GLU A 127 -1.67 -17.30 -2.27
C GLU A 127 -0.30 -16.70 -2.54
N GLY A 128 0.61 -16.85 -1.58
CA GLY A 128 2.03 -16.54 -1.78
C GLY A 128 2.39 -15.06 -1.84
N VAL A 129 1.47 -14.13 -1.56
CA VAL A 129 1.80 -12.71 -1.41
C VAL A 129 2.50 -12.45 -0.06
N LYS A 130 3.69 -11.85 -0.13
CA LYS A 130 4.54 -11.52 1.02
C LYS A 130 4.35 -10.09 1.50
N HIS A 131 4.27 -9.14 0.57
CA HIS A 131 4.15 -7.73 0.88
C HIS A 131 3.26 -7.03 -0.15
N ILE A 132 2.51 -6.03 0.30
CA ILE A 132 1.74 -5.13 -0.56
C ILE A 132 2.22 -3.71 -0.31
N VAL A 133 2.34 -2.94 -1.38
CA VAL A 133 2.62 -1.50 -1.36
C VAL A 133 1.51 -0.82 -2.16
N GLY A 134 0.90 0.21 -1.59
CA GLY A 134 -0.08 1.06 -2.27
C GLY A 134 0.54 2.38 -2.69
N ASN A 135 0.05 2.95 -3.79
CA ASN A 135 0.15 4.37 -4.08
C ASN A 135 -1.24 5.02 -3.94
N ALA A 136 -1.51 6.18 -4.54
CA ALA A 136 -2.81 6.83 -4.43
C ALA A 136 -3.95 6.00 -5.07
N PHE A 137 -3.69 5.25 -6.14
CA PHE A 137 -4.73 4.63 -6.97
C PHE A 137 -4.50 3.16 -7.34
N ALA A 138 -3.36 2.59 -6.98
CA ALA A 138 -2.97 1.24 -7.37
C ALA A 138 -2.18 0.55 -6.27
N PHE A 139 -2.09 -0.77 -6.37
CA PHE A 139 -1.29 -1.62 -5.52
C PHE A 139 -0.28 -2.41 -6.33
N ALA A 140 0.84 -2.74 -5.68
CA ALA A 140 1.81 -3.72 -6.13
C ALA A 140 2.07 -4.74 -5.02
N ALA A 141 1.93 -6.03 -5.34
CA ALA A 141 2.19 -7.15 -4.43
C ALA A 141 3.47 -7.87 -4.83
N ILE A 142 4.38 -8.06 -3.86
CA ILE A 142 5.55 -8.93 -4.01
C ILE A 142 5.18 -10.34 -3.53
N LYS A 143 5.37 -11.32 -4.40
CA LYS A 143 5.14 -12.74 -4.11
C LYS A 143 6.38 -13.42 -3.53
N ASN A 144 6.20 -14.60 -2.93
CA ASN A 144 7.27 -15.41 -2.34
C ASN A 144 8.34 -15.86 -3.36
N ASP A 145 7.96 -15.99 -4.63
CA ASP A 145 8.84 -16.29 -5.75
C ASP A 145 9.61 -15.05 -6.27
N GLY A 146 9.39 -13.87 -5.66
CA GLY A 146 9.99 -12.60 -6.07
C GLY A 146 9.34 -11.96 -7.30
N SER A 147 8.23 -12.50 -7.81
CA SER A 147 7.43 -11.84 -8.85
C SER A 147 6.56 -10.72 -8.27
N VAL A 148 6.17 -9.76 -9.11
CA VAL A 148 5.25 -8.68 -8.74
C VAL A 148 3.95 -8.78 -9.52
N VAL A 149 2.84 -8.53 -8.83
CA VAL A 149 1.50 -8.38 -9.41
C VAL A 149 1.01 -6.98 -9.10
N ALA A 150 0.51 -6.25 -10.10
CA ALA A 150 -0.06 -4.92 -9.93
C ALA A 150 -1.56 -4.92 -10.28
N TRP A 151 -2.33 -4.04 -9.65
CA TRP A 151 -3.75 -3.81 -9.94
C TRP A 151 -4.22 -2.44 -9.45
N GLY A 152 -5.38 -2.00 -9.93
CA GLY A 152 -5.93 -0.65 -9.71
C GLY A 152 -5.88 0.18 -10.99
N GLU A 153 -5.79 1.51 -10.85
CA GLU A 153 -5.81 2.44 -11.97
C GLU A 153 -4.61 2.21 -12.91
N ALA A 154 -4.88 1.84 -14.17
CA ALA A 154 -3.85 1.42 -15.11
C ALA A 154 -2.75 2.48 -15.32
N GLY A 155 -3.15 3.74 -15.55
CA GLY A 155 -2.23 4.87 -15.76
C GLY A 155 -1.41 5.26 -14.52
N HIS A 156 -1.77 4.75 -13.35
CA HIS A 156 -1.06 5.00 -12.09
C HIS A 156 -0.36 3.75 -11.55
N GLY A 157 -0.02 2.82 -12.45
CA GLY A 157 0.78 1.64 -12.14
C GLY A 157 -0.03 0.40 -11.77
N GLY A 158 -1.36 0.44 -11.92
CA GLY A 158 -2.22 -0.73 -11.82
C GLY A 158 -2.05 -1.72 -12.99
N ASP A 159 -1.47 -1.27 -14.11
CA ASP A 159 -1.03 -2.11 -15.21
C ASP A 159 0.50 -2.11 -15.30
N ALA A 160 1.11 -3.29 -15.10
CA ALA A 160 2.55 -3.51 -15.22
C ALA A 160 2.92 -4.37 -16.44
N SER A 161 1.98 -4.61 -17.37
CA SER A 161 2.14 -5.53 -18.51
C SER A 161 3.36 -5.22 -19.38
N SER A 162 3.72 -3.94 -19.53
CA SER A 162 4.90 -3.48 -20.28
C SER A 162 6.23 -3.90 -19.65
N VAL A 163 6.26 -4.20 -18.35
CA VAL A 163 7.47 -4.54 -17.59
C VAL A 163 7.39 -5.89 -16.88
N THR A 164 6.30 -6.66 -17.03
CA THR A 164 6.09 -7.96 -16.34
C THR A 164 7.27 -8.92 -16.46
N ALA A 165 7.91 -9.00 -17.63
CA ALA A 165 9.06 -9.89 -17.84
C ALA A 165 10.29 -9.51 -17.00
N GLN A 166 10.39 -8.24 -16.57
CA GLN A 166 11.48 -7.72 -15.75
C GLN A 166 11.17 -7.82 -14.25
N LEU A 167 9.89 -7.95 -13.87
CA LEU A 167 9.41 -8.02 -12.49
C LEU A 167 9.55 -9.42 -11.88
N SER A 168 10.78 -9.92 -11.88
CA SER A 168 11.19 -11.16 -11.21
C SER A 168 12.38 -10.90 -10.28
N SER A 169 12.53 -11.73 -9.25
CA SER A 169 13.56 -11.53 -8.21
C SER A 169 13.52 -10.16 -7.53
N VAL A 170 12.31 -9.59 -7.37
CA VAL A 170 12.07 -8.32 -6.69
C VAL A 170 12.17 -8.50 -5.19
N GLN A 171 12.94 -7.64 -4.54
CA GLN A 171 13.11 -7.66 -3.08
C GLN A 171 12.22 -6.60 -2.39
N LYS A 172 12.10 -5.42 -2.99
CA LYS A 172 11.38 -4.27 -2.43
C LYS A 172 10.68 -3.51 -3.54
N VAL A 173 9.56 -2.88 -3.20
CA VAL A 173 8.85 -1.92 -4.06
C VAL A 173 8.69 -0.63 -3.26
N ALA A 174 8.97 0.49 -3.91
CA ALA A 174 8.64 1.83 -3.46
C ALA A 174 7.58 2.44 -4.38
N SER A 175 6.85 3.44 -3.89
CA SER A 175 5.84 4.16 -4.65
C SER A 175 6.03 5.68 -4.52
N THR A 176 5.65 6.39 -5.57
CA THR A 176 5.24 7.80 -5.50
C THR A 176 3.71 7.86 -5.35
N ALA A 177 3.07 9.00 -5.59
CA ALA A 177 1.61 9.04 -5.65
C ALA A 177 1.06 8.19 -6.82
N PHE A 178 1.74 8.17 -7.97
CA PHE A 178 1.21 7.62 -9.23
C PHE A 178 2.12 6.64 -9.96
N ALA A 179 3.25 6.25 -9.37
CA ALA A 179 4.19 5.29 -9.96
C ALA A 179 4.80 4.34 -8.93
N PHE A 180 5.49 3.31 -9.43
CA PHE A 180 6.22 2.34 -8.63
C PHE A 180 7.65 2.15 -9.15
N ALA A 181 8.53 1.78 -8.22
CA ALA A 181 9.90 1.37 -8.50
C ALA A 181 10.22 0.08 -7.72
N ALA A 182 10.56 -0.99 -8.43
CA ALA A 182 10.95 -2.28 -7.87
C ALA A 182 12.47 -2.42 -7.84
N VAL A 183 13.04 -2.68 -6.67
CA VAL A 183 14.45 -3.03 -6.48
C VAL A 183 14.60 -4.54 -6.51
N LYS A 184 15.38 -5.05 -7.47
CA LYS A 184 15.68 -6.47 -7.65
C LYS A 184 16.87 -6.90 -6.79
N HIS A 185 17.01 -8.21 -6.59
CA HIS A 185 18.11 -8.81 -5.80
C HIS A 185 19.51 -8.53 -6.37
N ASP A 186 19.63 -8.28 -7.67
CA ASP A 186 20.88 -7.87 -8.33
C ASP A 186 21.19 -6.37 -8.17
N GLY A 187 20.30 -5.61 -7.51
CA GLY A 187 20.41 -4.16 -7.33
C GLY A 187 19.98 -3.35 -8.55
N SER A 188 19.39 -3.98 -9.58
CA SER A 188 18.74 -3.25 -10.68
C SER A 188 17.35 -2.75 -10.27
N VAL A 189 16.89 -1.67 -10.90
CA VAL A 189 15.56 -1.07 -10.66
C VAL A 189 14.69 -1.16 -11.90
N VAL A 190 13.42 -1.50 -11.70
CA VAL A 190 12.37 -1.48 -12.74
C VAL A 190 11.28 -0.51 -12.31
N THR A 191 10.90 0.43 -13.17
CA THR A 191 9.85 1.43 -12.90
C THR A 191 8.65 1.24 -13.81
N TRP A 192 7.46 1.60 -13.31
CA TRP A 192 6.22 1.64 -14.10
C TRP A 192 5.19 2.59 -13.45
N GLY A 193 4.12 2.89 -14.19
CA GLY A 193 3.08 3.85 -13.79
C GLY A 193 3.25 5.19 -14.50
N SER A 194 2.78 6.28 -13.89
CA SER A 194 2.80 7.62 -14.48
C SER A 194 4.23 8.07 -14.79
N ALA A 195 4.51 8.41 -16.05
CA ALA A 195 5.82 8.91 -16.46
C ALA A 195 6.21 10.18 -15.70
N ASP A 196 5.25 11.11 -15.57
CA ASP A 196 5.42 12.38 -14.86
C ASP A 196 5.71 12.18 -13.37
N SER A 197 5.42 11.00 -12.80
CA SER A 197 5.65 10.70 -11.39
C SER A 197 6.78 9.69 -11.16
N GLY A 198 7.71 9.58 -12.11
CA GLY A 198 8.88 8.70 -12.02
C GLY A 198 8.64 7.25 -12.47
N GLY A 199 7.51 6.98 -13.13
CA GLY A 199 7.24 5.69 -13.79
C GLY A 199 8.16 5.43 -14.99
N ASP A 200 8.72 6.49 -15.57
CA ASP A 200 9.76 6.43 -16.60
C ASP A 200 11.12 6.81 -16.00
N SER A 201 12.08 5.89 -16.10
CA SER A 201 13.46 6.06 -15.61
C SER A 201 14.51 5.92 -16.72
N ARG A 202 14.10 6.04 -17.99
CA ARG A 202 14.99 5.81 -19.14
C ARG A 202 16.23 6.70 -19.13
N ASP A 203 16.11 7.95 -18.69
CA ASP A 203 17.21 8.92 -18.66
C ASP A 203 18.30 8.57 -17.63
N VAL A 204 17.96 7.78 -16.61
CA VAL A 204 18.88 7.34 -15.54
C VAL A 204 19.10 5.82 -15.54
N LYS A 205 18.68 5.12 -16.60
CA LYS A 205 18.66 3.65 -16.68
C LYS A 205 20.01 3.01 -16.38
N ASP A 206 21.10 3.59 -16.89
CA ASP A 206 22.45 3.04 -16.70
C ASP A 206 22.86 3.09 -15.21
N ALA A 207 22.52 4.17 -14.52
CA ALA A 207 22.79 4.33 -13.10
C ALA A 207 21.92 3.42 -12.21
N LEU A 208 20.76 3.00 -12.71
CA LEU A 208 19.82 2.09 -12.05
C LEU A 208 20.00 0.60 -12.43
N SER A 209 21.01 0.29 -13.24
CA SER A 209 21.25 -1.07 -13.74
C SER A 209 21.80 -2.04 -12.69
N SER A 210 22.38 -1.54 -11.61
CA SER A 210 22.97 -2.36 -10.54
C SER A 210 23.25 -1.54 -9.28
N GLU A 211 23.58 -2.24 -8.18
CA GLU A 211 24.05 -1.68 -6.91
C GLU A 211 23.09 -0.75 -6.15
N VAL A 212 21.83 -0.64 -6.58
CA VAL A 212 20.80 0.07 -5.81
C VAL A 212 20.39 -0.76 -4.59
N GLU A 213 20.45 -0.15 -3.40
CA GLU A 213 20.09 -0.82 -2.14
C GLU A 213 18.73 -0.39 -1.60
N GLN A 214 18.35 0.85 -1.91
CA GLN A 214 17.14 1.50 -1.41
C GLN A 214 16.61 2.47 -2.45
N VAL A 215 15.29 2.45 -2.64
CA VAL A 215 14.54 3.48 -3.35
C VAL A 215 13.50 4.04 -2.39
N THR A 216 13.30 5.35 -2.43
CA THR A 216 12.22 6.05 -1.74
C THR A 216 11.53 6.99 -2.71
N GLY A 217 10.22 7.22 -2.52
CA GLY A 217 9.44 8.14 -3.33
C GLY A 217 8.95 9.34 -2.53
N THR A 218 8.78 10.47 -3.21
CA THR A 218 7.96 11.62 -2.80
C THR A 218 6.59 11.52 -3.49
N GLU A 219 5.83 12.61 -3.58
CA GLU A 219 4.57 12.62 -4.34
C GLU A 219 4.80 12.38 -5.84
N GLY A 220 5.87 12.95 -6.42
CA GLY A 220 6.13 12.92 -7.87
C GLY A 220 7.51 12.41 -8.30
N ALA A 221 8.43 12.12 -7.38
CA ALA A 221 9.80 11.72 -7.74
C ALA A 221 10.34 10.58 -6.89
N PHE A 222 11.38 9.92 -7.39
CA PHE A 222 12.12 8.88 -6.66
C PHE A 222 13.57 9.29 -6.43
N ALA A 223 14.13 8.77 -5.33
CA ALA A 223 15.55 8.78 -5.05
C ALA A 223 16.04 7.37 -4.74
N ALA A 224 17.10 6.94 -5.44
CA ALA A 224 17.79 5.68 -5.23
C ALA A 224 19.15 5.92 -4.57
N ARG A 225 19.44 5.19 -3.47
CA ARG A 225 20.77 5.12 -2.87
C ARG A 225 21.49 3.87 -3.35
N LYS A 226 22.68 4.05 -3.93
CA LYS A 226 23.58 2.96 -4.34
C LYS A 226 24.49 2.54 -3.18
N ARG A 227 25.11 1.35 -3.31
CA ARG A 227 26.03 0.77 -2.31
C ARG A 227 27.27 1.65 -2.05
N ASP A 228 27.75 2.36 -3.07
CA ASP A 228 28.86 3.30 -2.98
C ASP A 228 28.48 4.62 -2.28
N GLY A 229 27.21 4.78 -1.89
CA GLY A 229 26.68 5.99 -1.24
C GLY A 229 26.19 7.06 -2.21
N THR A 230 26.35 6.87 -3.53
CA THR A 230 25.81 7.81 -4.53
C THR A 230 24.28 7.77 -4.54
N VAL A 231 23.68 8.90 -4.93
CA VAL A 231 22.23 9.06 -5.04
C VAL A 231 21.89 9.40 -6.49
N VAL A 232 20.87 8.70 -7.00
CA VAL A 232 20.29 8.94 -8.32
C VAL A 232 18.83 9.34 -8.11
N VAL A 233 18.39 10.42 -8.74
CA VAL A 233 17.01 10.89 -8.69
C VAL A 233 16.37 10.88 -10.08
N TRP A 234 15.05 10.75 -10.13
CA TRP A 234 14.26 10.88 -11.36
C TRP A 234 12.79 11.14 -11.03
N GLY A 235 12.02 11.57 -12.03
CA GLY A 235 10.62 11.94 -11.91
C GLY A 235 10.42 13.45 -11.99
N ASP A 236 9.37 13.96 -11.36
CA ASP A 236 9.03 15.39 -11.42
C ASP A 236 10.05 16.25 -10.67
N VAL A 237 10.59 17.25 -11.36
CA VAL A 237 11.55 18.23 -10.82
C VAL A 237 10.96 19.03 -9.65
N GLU A 238 9.66 19.35 -9.66
CA GLU A 238 9.01 20.10 -8.57
C GLU A 238 8.93 19.28 -7.28
N TYR A 239 9.11 17.95 -7.39
CA TYR A 239 9.04 17.01 -6.28
C TYR A 239 10.38 16.33 -5.96
N GLY A 240 11.49 16.85 -6.49
CA GLY A 240 12.85 16.37 -6.24
C GLY A 240 13.40 15.37 -7.27
N GLY A 241 12.90 15.45 -8.51
CA GLY A 241 13.34 14.64 -9.65
C GLY A 241 14.68 15.05 -10.26
N ASP A 242 15.31 16.12 -9.77
CA ASP A 242 16.65 16.58 -10.15
C ASP A 242 17.55 16.89 -8.93
N LEU A 243 18.87 16.90 -9.15
CA LEU A 243 19.92 17.18 -8.15
C LEU A 243 20.85 18.30 -8.63
#